data_AF-A0A3M1HFW5-F1
#
_entry.id   AF-A0A3M1HFW5-F1
#
_cell.length_a   1.000
_cell.length_b   1.000
_cell.length_c   1.000
_cell.angle_alpha   90.00
_cell.angle_beta   90.00
_cell.angle_gamma   90.00
#
_symmetry.space_group_name_H-M   'P 1'
#
loop_
_entity.id
_entity.type
_entity.pdbx_description
1 polymer ?
#
loop_
_entity_poly.entity_id
_entity_poly.type
_entity_poly.pdbx_seq_one_letter_code
_entity_poly.pdbx_strand_id
1 'polypeptide(L)'
;MHKQSLTKMRSSLVSIKNSCRKALFRCNHASERLPKRKVYRYLMASSVLILSIIGITNLNSFDMLFETVNPYNQIVQERRLEVYGTTDQNKLTRSRYVTTPSPTTEKGGSDNATPTANSLTEEQRTAKEALHKLGLTNLESYVFDKRFKLYRKKIIKSPFKDKKQYHNSLGISKKIKIAKMCKLFYGPVFKTTARAFGVTENYMAAIMSVESSCGKALGSYKLFNAIVSNYLFDRRKLLWETQLKCLSWMADKGYDVYVRSSKQGAMGIPQFLPCSLKNKGFDLNYDGRVNLFDINEASASMALFLSSAAELHIPDKKLFLSNYDYNMEAALYTYNPSSWYVEAIQKIVEALRDAEK
;
A
#
# COMPACT_ATOMS: atom_id res chain seq x y z
N MET A 1 48.86 15.31 6.53
CA MET A 1 48.10 15.66 5.31
C MET A 1 46.63 15.20 5.30
N HIS A 2 46.19 14.19 6.08
CA HIS A 2 44.81 13.67 6.03
C HIS A 2 43.71 14.55 6.67
N LYS A 3 43.97 15.25 7.79
CA LYS A 3 42.96 16.06 8.48
C LYS A 3 42.48 17.26 7.66
N GLN A 4 43.38 17.97 6.98
CA GLN A 4 43.01 19.11 6.12
C GLN A 4 42.15 18.68 4.92
N SER A 5 42.42 17.51 4.34
CA SER A 5 41.61 16.96 3.23
C SER A 5 40.18 16.62 3.67
N LEU A 6 40.01 16.01 4.84
CA LEU A 6 38.68 15.69 5.41
C LEU A 6 37.85 16.95 5.76
N THR A 7 38.49 18.00 6.26
CA THR A 7 37.80 19.27 6.56
C THR A 7 37.37 19.99 5.28
N LYS A 8 38.19 19.93 4.23
CA LYS A 8 37.86 20.45 2.89
C LYS A 8 36.70 19.66 2.25
N MET A 9 36.68 18.35 2.42
CA MET A 9 35.59 17.48 1.94
C MET A 9 34.27 17.75 2.67
N ARG A 10 34.30 17.93 4.00
CA ARG A 10 33.12 18.29 4.81
C ARG A 10 32.55 19.66 4.44
N SER A 11 33.40 20.66 4.24
CA SER A 11 32.96 22.00 3.82
C SER A 11 32.35 21.98 2.41
N SER A 12 32.92 21.21 1.48
CA SER A 12 32.34 20.99 0.15
C SER A 12 30.98 20.28 0.22
N LEU A 13 30.82 19.25 1.06
CA LEU A 13 29.54 18.56 1.25
C LEU A 13 28.45 19.46 1.85
N VAL A 14 28.81 20.34 2.80
CA VAL A 14 27.88 21.34 3.35
C VAL A 14 27.48 22.36 2.29
N SER A 15 28.42 22.80 1.45
CA SER A 15 28.16 23.70 0.32
C SER A 15 27.24 23.08 -0.73
N ILE A 16 27.46 21.81 -1.08
CA ILE A 16 26.61 21.05 -2.01
C ILE A 16 25.22 20.85 -1.40
N LYS A 17 25.12 20.45 -0.13
CA LYS A 17 23.84 20.30 0.58
C LYS A 17 23.05 21.61 0.57
N ASN A 18 23.69 22.74 0.83
CA ASN A 18 23.04 24.06 0.80
C ASN A 18 22.64 24.48 -0.61
N SER A 19 23.43 24.13 -1.63
CA SER A 19 23.12 24.40 -3.04
C SER A 19 21.94 23.55 -3.53
N CYS A 20 21.89 22.26 -3.19
CA CYS A 20 20.76 21.38 -3.45
C CYS A 20 19.51 21.86 -2.72
N ARG A 21 19.61 22.33 -1.47
CA ARG A 21 18.48 22.87 -0.70
C ARG A 21 17.94 24.15 -1.33
N LYS A 22 18.81 25.05 -1.80
CA LYS A 22 18.42 26.26 -2.55
C LYS A 22 17.81 25.90 -3.91
N ALA A 23 18.33 24.90 -4.60
CA ALA A 23 17.76 24.41 -5.86
C ALA A 23 16.37 23.78 -5.65
N LEU A 24 16.19 22.95 -4.62
CA LEU A 24 14.88 22.40 -4.24
C LEU A 24 13.90 23.50 -3.85
N PHE A 25 14.35 24.51 -3.08
CA PHE A 25 13.51 25.64 -2.70
C PHE A 25 13.06 26.46 -3.92
N ARG A 26 13.98 26.72 -4.87
CA ARG A 26 13.68 27.39 -6.15
C ARG A 26 12.79 26.53 -7.05
N CYS A 27 12.96 25.21 -7.08
CA CYS A 27 12.08 24.28 -7.79
C CYS A 27 10.68 24.19 -7.15
N ASN A 28 10.57 24.29 -5.82
CA ASN A 28 9.28 24.36 -5.12
C ASN A 28 8.54 25.67 -5.44
N HIS A 29 9.25 26.79 -5.59
CA HIS A 29 8.64 28.02 -6.12
C HIS A 29 8.33 27.96 -7.63
N ALA A 30 9.13 27.25 -8.42
CA ALA A 30 8.82 27.00 -9.84
C ALA A 30 7.68 25.97 -10.04
N SER A 31 7.26 25.27 -8.98
CA SER A 31 6.22 24.22 -9.01
C SER A 31 4.81 24.74 -9.28
N GLU A 32 4.61 26.06 -9.29
CA GLU A 32 3.37 26.68 -9.78
C GLU A 32 3.24 26.63 -11.31
N ARG A 33 4.31 26.32 -12.06
CA ARG A 33 4.29 26.37 -13.54
C ARG A 33 4.70 25.08 -14.26
N LEU A 34 5.05 24.00 -13.54
CA LEU A 34 5.46 22.72 -14.15
C LEU A 34 4.75 21.52 -13.52
N PRO A 35 4.30 20.52 -14.31
CA PRO A 35 3.73 19.29 -13.77
C PRO A 35 4.74 18.58 -12.86
N LYS A 36 4.35 18.26 -11.61
CA LYS A 36 5.22 17.63 -10.58
C LYS A 36 6.02 16.41 -11.09
N ARG A 37 5.46 15.62 -12.02
CA ARG A 37 6.14 14.49 -12.69
C ARG A 37 7.44 14.87 -13.44
N LYS A 38 7.53 16.08 -14.01
CA LYS A 38 8.75 16.55 -14.70
C LYS A 38 9.83 16.94 -13.71
N VAL A 39 9.47 17.62 -12.61
CA VAL A 39 10.39 18.01 -11.54
C VAL A 39 11.06 16.79 -10.92
N TYR A 40 10.30 15.70 -10.69
CA TYR A 40 10.85 14.44 -10.20
C TYR A 40 11.85 13.77 -11.15
N ARG A 41 11.57 13.75 -12.46
CA ARG A 41 12.54 13.24 -13.45
C ARG A 41 13.82 14.07 -13.50
N TYR A 42 13.70 15.39 -13.38
CA TYR A 42 14.86 16.29 -13.33
C TYR A 42 15.70 16.09 -12.06
N LEU A 43 15.07 15.92 -10.89
CA LEU A 43 15.80 15.64 -9.64
C LEU A 43 16.55 14.30 -9.70
N MET A 44 15.95 13.27 -10.28
CA MET A 44 16.60 11.96 -10.48
C MET A 44 17.75 12.02 -11.50
N ALA A 45 17.61 12.79 -12.58
CA ALA A 45 18.71 12.99 -13.54
C ALA A 45 19.86 13.81 -12.95
N SER A 46 19.55 14.78 -12.08
CA SER A 46 20.53 15.66 -11.44
C SER A 46 21.38 14.93 -10.40
N SER A 47 20.78 14.02 -9.61
CA SER A 47 21.51 13.22 -8.61
C SER A 47 22.50 12.24 -9.26
N VAL A 48 22.17 11.66 -10.42
CA VAL A 48 23.10 10.82 -11.20
C VAL A 48 24.29 11.64 -11.74
N LEU A 49 24.04 12.86 -12.23
CA LEU A 49 25.10 13.75 -12.71
C LEU A 49 26.03 14.21 -11.58
N ILE A 50 25.48 14.52 -10.40
CA ILE A 50 26.25 14.89 -9.21
C ILE A 50 27.14 13.73 -8.75
N LEU A 51 26.65 12.47 -8.80
CA LEU A 51 27.44 11.29 -8.45
C LEU A 51 28.59 11.04 -9.44
N SER A 52 28.40 11.40 -10.71
CA SER A 52 29.42 11.31 -11.77
C SER A 52 30.56 12.31 -11.56
N ILE A 53 30.26 13.49 -11.02
CA ILE A 53 31.23 14.58 -10.81
C ILE A 53 32.07 14.38 -9.53
N ILE A 54 31.57 13.65 -8.53
CA ILE A 54 32.24 13.54 -7.21
C ILE A 54 33.28 12.40 -7.15
N GLY A 55 33.39 11.54 -8.18
CA GLY A 55 34.47 10.54 -8.26
C GLY A 55 34.51 9.57 -7.07
N ILE A 56 33.34 9.16 -6.56
CA ILE A 56 33.23 8.27 -5.40
C ILE A 56 33.53 6.84 -5.84
N THR A 57 34.73 6.35 -5.54
CA THR A 57 35.17 4.97 -5.85
C THR A 57 34.91 3.97 -4.72
N ASN A 58 34.30 4.40 -3.60
CA ASN A 58 34.07 3.54 -2.43
C ASN A 58 32.57 3.24 -2.22
N LEU A 59 32.22 1.96 -2.31
CA LEU A 59 30.84 1.43 -2.19
C LEU A 59 30.13 1.86 -0.90
N ASN A 60 30.83 1.92 0.24
CA ASN A 60 30.21 2.32 1.52
C ASN A 60 29.80 3.79 1.56
N SER A 61 30.51 4.65 0.82
CA SER A 61 30.16 6.07 0.70
C SER A 61 28.99 6.27 -0.27
N PHE A 62 28.89 5.41 -1.28
CA PHE A 62 27.81 5.40 -2.25
C PHE A 62 26.47 4.99 -1.61
N ASP A 63 26.45 3.92 -0.81
CA ASP A 63 25.24 3.50 -0.08
C ASP A 63 24.76 4.57 0.89
N MET A 64 25.66 5.21 1.64
CA MET A 64 25.30 6.26 2.59
C MET A 64 24.75 7.53 1.88
N LEU A 65 25.33 7.92 0.74
CA LEU A 65 24.86 9.04 -0.07
C LEU A 65 23.56 8.72 -0.83
N PHE A 66 23.44 7.52 -1.40
CA PHE A 66 22.20 7.05 -1.99
C PHE A 66 21.09 7.03 -0.94
N GLU A 67 21.37 6.59 0.29
CA GLU A 67 20.42 6.59 1.41
C GLU A 67 20.03 7.99 1.92
N THR A 68 20.93 8.98 1.85
CA THR A 68 20.64 10.38 2.26
C THR A 68 19.99 11.21 1.16
N VAL A 69 20.19 10.85 -0.11
CA VAL A 69 19.67 11.59 -1.27
C VAL A 69 18.46 10.89 -1.91
N ASN A 70 18.11 9.67 -1.49
CA ASN A 70 16.93 8.97 -2.02
C ASN A 70 15.66 9.79 -1.75
N PRO A 71 15.04 10.41 -2.78
CA PRO A 71 13.87 11.26 -2.62
C PRO A 71 12.72 10.49 -1.97
N TYR A 72 12.67 9.18 -2.23
CA TYR A 72 11.74 8.24 -1.62
C TYR A 72 11.76 8.32 -0.08
N ASN A 73 12.94 8.32 0.54
CA ASN A 73 13.09 8.33 2.00
C ASN A 73 12.49 9.59 2.61
N GLN A 74 12.81 10.74 2.01
CA GLN A 74 12.33 12.02 2.49
C GLN A 74 10.81 12.14 2.33
N ILE A 75 10.27 11.72 1.18
CA ILE A 75 8.84 11.77 0.90
C ILE A 75 8.03 10.89 1.86
N VAL A 76 8.47 9.65 2.10
CA VAL A 76 7.76 8.75 3.02
C VAL A 76 7.73 9.36 4.43
N GLN A 77 8.86 9.90 4.92
CA GLN A 77 8.95 10.48 6.25
C GLN A 77 8.10 11.75 6.38
N GLU A 78 8.22 12.69 5.43
CA GLU A 78 7.41 13.91 5.38
C GLU A 78 5.91 13.56 5.33
N ARG A 79 5.52 12.62 4.46
CA ARG A 79 4.12 12.23 4.33
C ARG A 79 3.58 11.52 5.57
N ARG A 80 4.39 10.68 6.23
CA ARG A 80 3.98 10.07 7.51
C ARG A 80 3.72 11.15 8.56
N LEU A 81 4.59 12.15 8.66
CA LEU A 81 4.41 13.28 9.57
C LEU A 81 3.19 14.12 9.22
N GLU A 82 2.87 14.32 7.93
CA GLU A 82 1.66 15.03 7.51
C GLU A 82 0.37 14.27 7.89
N VAL A 83 0.34 12.96 7.67
CA VAL A 83 -0.86 12.14 7.92
C VAL A 83 -1.07 11.88 9.41
N TYR A 84 0.01 11.70 10.17
CA TYR A 84 -0.06 11.26 11.58
C TYR A 84 0.38 12.31 12.60
N GLY A 85 0.90 13.47 12.16
CA GLY A 85 1.39 14.54 13.02
C GLY A 85 2.71 14.20 13.72
N THR A 86 3.44 15.24 14.13
CA THR A 86 4.47 15.13 15.19
C THR A 86 3.76 14.82 16.50
N THR A 87 4.11 13.72 17.19
CA THR A 87 3.96 13.38 18.64
C THR A 87 2.90 14.06 19.54
N ASP A 88 1.85 14.67 19.00
CA ASP A 88 0.90 15.49 19.74
C ASP A 88 -0.48 14.83 19.73
N GLN A 89 -0.95 14.56 20.93
CA GLN A 89 -1.64 13.33 21.31
C GLN A 89 -3.16 13.32 21.07
N ASN A 90 -3.73 14.26 20.33
CA ASN A 90 -5.19 14.49 20.31
C ASN A 90 -5.90 14.45 18.94
N LYS A 91 -5.36 13.78 17.92
CA LYS A 91 -5.99 13.74 16.57
C LYS A 91 -6.26 12.34 15.99
N LEU A 92 -6.42 11.31 16.80
CA LEU A 92 -6.69 9.95 16.30
C LEU A 92 -8.14 9.64 15.92
N THR A 93 -9.06 10.61 15.83
CA THR A 93 -10.46 10.36 15.45
C THR A 93 -11.10 11.31 14.44
N ARG A 94 -10.39 12.27 13.83
CA ARG A 94 -10.99 13.13 12.80
C ARG A 94 -10.03 13.48 11.67
N SER A 95 -9.93 12.60 10.67
CA SER A 95 -9.48 13.02 9.34
C SER A 95 -10.62 13.79 8.68
N ARG A 96 -10.60 15.12 8.84
CA ARG A 96 -11.41 16.04 8.00
C ARG A 96 -10.68 16.16 6.67
N TYR A 97 -11.29 15.68 5.61
CA TYR A 97 -10.84 15.99 4.26
C TYR A 97 -11.37 17.36 3.85
N VAL A 98 -10.44 18.23 3.46
CA VAL A 98 -10.66 19.47 2.73
C VAL A 98 -11.25 19.10 1.37
N THR A 99 -12.45 19.62 1.08
CA THR A 99 -13.09 19.55 -0.23
C THR A 99 -12.51 20.64 -1.13
N THR A 100 -12.00 20.26 -2.29
CA THR A 100 -11.77 21.18 -3.42
C THR A 100 -12.72 20.83 -4.57
N PRO A 101 -13.12 21.79 -5.41
CA PRO A 101 -14.31 21.68 -6.26
C PRO A 101 -14.09 20.76 -7.46
N SER A 102 -15.19 20.15 -7.91
CA SER A 102 -15.30 19.35 -9.13
C SER A 102 -14.92 20.15 -10.39
N PRO A 103 -14.32 19.51 -11.42
CA PRO A 103 -14.23 20.11 -12.74
C PRO A 103 -15.61 20.15 -13.40
N THR A 104 -15.89 21.28 -14.03
CA THR A 104 -17.05 21.57 -14.87
C THR A 104 -17.17 20.62 -16.06
N THR A 105 -18.41 20.26 -16.35
CA THR A 105 -18.88 19.51 -17.51
C THR A 105 -18.62 20.26 -18.83
N GLU A 106 -17.85 19.65 -19.73
CA GLU A 106 -17.88 20.01 -21.15
C GLU A 106 -18.93 19.17 -21.87
N LYS A 107 -19.82 19.87 -22.60
CA LYS A 107 -20.80 19.31 -23.54
C LYS A 107 -20.16 19.18 -24.93
N GLY A 108 -20.34 18.02 -25.54
CA GLY A 108 -20.23 17.73 -26.97
C GLY A 108 -20.47 16.23 -27.12
N GLY A 109 -21.27 15.67 -28.02
CA GLY A 109 -21.94 16.08 -29.24
C GLY A 109 -22.39 14.75 -29.88
N SER A 110 -23.50 14.77 -30.61
CA SER A 110 -24.40 13.63 -30.88
C SER A 110 -23.83 12.43 -31.67
N ASP A 111 -24.64 11.36 -31.60
CA ASP A 111 -24.81 10.27 -32.57
C ASP A 111 -24.00 8.99 -32.39
N ASN A 112 -24.63 8.01 -31.73
CA ASN A 112 -25.20 6.87 -32.47
C ASN A 112 -25.97 5.89 -31.55
N ALA A 113 -27.20 5.58 -31.97
CA ALA A 113 -28.05 4.43 -31.61
C ALA A 113 -28.18 4.06 -30.12
N THR A 114 -29.29 4.49 -29.52
CA THR A 114 -29.82 3.89 -28.29
C THR A 114 -30.13 2.41 -28.53
N PRO A 115 -29.45 1.46 -27.86
CA PRO A 115 -29.87 0.08 -27.92
C PRO A 115 -31.20 -0.05 -27.18
N THR A 116 -32.23 -0.51 -27.88
CA THR A 116 -33.51 -0.94 -27.32
C THR A 116 -33.30 -1.77 -26.06
N ALA A 117 -34.10 -1.49 -25.03
CA ALA A 117 -34.09 -2.11 -23.72
C ALA A 117 -34.21 -3.66 -23.80
N ASN A 118 -33.08 -4.33 -23.99
CA ASN A 118 -32.96 -5.77 -23.82
C ASN A 118 -32.84 -6.08 -22.33
N SER A 119 -33.72 -6.95 -21.86
CA SER A 119 -33.93 -7.29 -20.46
C SER A 119 -32.62 -7.62 -19.75
N LEU A 120 -32.41 -6.96 -18.60
CA LEU A 120 -31.33 -7.31 -17.67
C LEU A 120 -31.26 -8.83 -17.49
N THR A 121 -30.06 -9.40 -17.56
CA THR A 121 -29.88 -10.78 -17.10
C THR A 121 -30.26 -10.88 -15.62
N GLU A 122 -30.67 -12.07 -15.18
CA GLU A 122 -31.04 -12.28 -13.78
C GLU A 122 -29.91 -11.89 -12.81
N GLU A 123 -28.65 -12.15 -13.19
CA GLU A 123 -27.48 -11.75 -12.39
C GLU A 123 -27.36 -10.24 -12.26
N GLN A 124 -27.55 -9.50 -13.36
CA GLN A 124 -27.48 -8.03 -13.36
C GLN A 124 -28.65 -7.43 -12.58
N ARG A 125 -29.87 -7.95 -12.75
CA ARG A 125 -31.05 -7.51 -12.01
C ARG A 125 -30.85 -7.70 -10.50
N THR A 126 -30.46 -8.90 -10.09
CA THR A 126 -30.20 -9.23 -8.67
C THR A 126 -29.13 -8.30 -8.08
N ALA A 127 -28.01 -8.11 -8.78
CA ALA A 127 -26.92 -7.25 -8.30
C ALA A 127 -27.34 -5.78 -8.22
N LYS A 128 -28.05 -5.27 -9.24
CA LYS A 128 -28.53 -3.89 -9.26
C LYS A 128 -29.50 -3.62 -8.12
N GLU A 129 -30.50 -4.48 -7.90
CA GLU A 129 -31.46 -4.34 -6.80
C GLU A 129 -30.77 -4.38 -5.43
N ALA A 130 -29.77 -5.25 -5.26
CA ALA A 130 -28.97 -5.32 -4.04
C ALA A 130 -28.22 -4.01 -3.76
N LEU A 131 -27.59 -3.41 -4.77
CA LEU A 131 -26.89 -2.13 -4.65
C LEU A 131 -27.86 -0.98 -4.37
N HIS A 132 -29.01 -0.98 -5.06
CA HIS A 132 -30.06 0.02 -4.90
C HIS A 132 -30.62 0.04 -3.48
N LYS A 133 -30.94 -1.14 -2.91
CA LYS A 133 -31.41 -1.28 -1.52
C LYS A 133 -30.42 -0.76 -0.48
N LEU A 134 -29.12 -0.78 -0.80
CA LEU A 134 -28.06 -0.24 0.05
C LEU A 134 -27.78 1.26 -0.18
N GLY A 135 -28.49 1.90 -1.13
CA GLY A 135 -28.25 3.29 -1.53
C GLY A 135 -26.94 3.51 -2.29
N LEU A 136 -26.34 2.46 -2.85
CA LEU A 136 -25.04 2.50 -3.55
C LEU A 136 -25.24 2.73 -5.06
N THR A 137 -25.94 3.81 -5.41
CA THR A 137 -26.39 4.09 -6.79
C THR A 137 -25.23 4.32 -7.75
N ASN A 138 -24.12 4.88 -7.28
CA ASN A 138 -22.89 5.08 -8.08
C ASN A 138 -22.23 3.76 -8.53
N LEU A 139 -22.61 2.63 -7.91
CA LEU A 139 -22.13 1.31 -8.29
C LEU A 139 -23.05 0.59 -9.29
N GLU A 140 -24.31 1.03 -9.45
CA GLU A 140 -25.29 0.34 -10.28
C GLU A 140 -24.89 0.27 -11.75
N SER A 141 -24.24 1.32 -12.28
CA SER A 141 -23.81 1.37 -13.69
C SER A 141 -22.77 0.29 -14.04
N TYR A 142 -22.00 -0.19 -13.06
CA TYR A 142 -20.97 -1.21 -13.33
C TYR A 142 -21.56 -2.59 -13.62
N VAL A 143 -22.80 -2.90 -13.23
CA VAL A 143 -23.41 -4.21 -13.56
C VAL A 143 -23.62 -4.39 -15.07
N PHE A 144 -23.62 -3.30 -15.84
CA PHE A 144 -23.76 -3.30 -17.29
C PHE A 144 -22.42 -3.45 -18.04
N ASP A 145 -21.28 -3.34 -17.34
CA ASP A 145 -19.97 -3.54 -17.94
C ASP A 145 -19.83 -4.99 -18.43
N LYS A 146 -19.29 -5.21 -19.64
CA LYS A 146 -19.06 -6.54 -20.21
C LYS A 146 -18.21 -7.48 -19.35
N ARG A 147 -17.43 -6.93 -18.40
CA ARG A 147 -16.62 -7.68 -17.44
C ARG A 147 -17.43 -8.18 -16.25
N PHE A 148 -18.66 -7.69 -16.06
CA PHE A 148 -19.53 -8.08 -14.96
C PHE A 148 -19.96 -9.54 -15.07
N LYS A 149 -19.85 -10.27 -13.96
CA LYS A 149 -20.42 -11.60 -13.76
C LYS A 149 -20.39 -11.96 -12.28
N LEU A 150 -21.33 -12.77 -11.83
CA LEU A 150 -21.35 -13.23 -10.44
C LEU A 150 -20.49 -14.50 -10.25
N TYR A 151 -19.80 -14.56 -9.12
CA TYR A 151 -19.00 -15.70 -8.69
C TYR A 151 -19.74 -16.47 -7.59
N ARG A 152 -20.42 -17.55 -7.97
CA ARG A 152 -21.12 -18.40 -7.00
C ARG A 152 -20.12 -19.10 -6.08
N LYS A 153 -20.41 -19.08 -4.78
CA LYS A 153 -19.58 -19.74 -3.76
C LYS A 153 -20.18 -21.10 -3.44
N LYS A 154 -19.42 -22.18 -3.67
CA LYS A 154 -19.71 -23.47 -3.02
C LYS A 154 -19.41 -23.32 -1.53
N ILE A 155 -20.33 -23.73 -0.67
CA ILE A 155 -20.09 -23.81 0.77
C ILE A 155 -19.09 -24.96 0.97
N ILE A 156 -17.86 -24.61 1.36
CA ILE A 156 -16.80 -25.59 1.65
C ILE A 156 -16.52 -25.43 3.14
N LYS A 157 -16.58 -26.54 3.90
CA LYS A 157 -16.12 -26.58 5.31
C LYS A 157 -14.64 -26.20 5.36
N SER A 158 -14.12 -25.77 6.52
CA SER A 158 -12.68 -25.53 6.66
C SER A 158 -11.92 -26.74 6.09
N PRO A 159 -11.01 -26.54 5.11
CA PRO A 159 -10.26 -27.66 4.55
C PRO A 159 -9.21 -28.20 5.55
N PHE A 160 -8.97 -27.47 6.64
CA PHE A 160 -7.95 -27.78 7.64
C PHE A 160 -8.60 -28.22 8.94
N LYS A 161 -8.20 -29.41 9.42
CA LYS A 161 -8.60 -30.00 10.70
C LYS A 161 -7.79 -29.44 11.86
N ASP A 162 -6.52 -29.14 11.61
CA ASP A 162 -5.59 -28.64 12.61
C ASP A 162 -4.55 -27.69 12.02
N LYS A 163 -3.78 -27.08 12.92
CA LYS A 163 -2.72 -26.12 12.63
C LYS A 163 -1.59 -26.73 11.79
N LYS A 164 -1.24 -28.00 12.01
CA LYS A 164 -0.16 -28.68 11.28
C LYS A 164 -0.56 -28.84 9.82
N GLN A 165 -1.80 -29.23 9.55
CA GLN A 165 -2.34 -29.33 8.20
C GLN A 165 -2.37 -27.96 7.50
N TYR A 166 -2.78 -26.90 8.20
CA TYR A 166 -2.74 -25.54 7.67
C TYR A 166 -1.31 -25.11 7.29
N HIS A 167 -0.34 -25.27 8.19
CA HIS A 167 1.06 -24.90 7.94
C HIS A 167 1.70 -25.70 6.79
N ASN A 168 1.38 -27.00 6.70
CA ASN A 168 1.84 -27.86 5.61
C ASN A 168 1.24 -27.41 4.27
N SER A 169 -0.06 -27.12 4.24
CA SER A 169 -0.75 -26.63 3.04
C SER A 169 -0.28 -25.24 2.63
N LEU A 170 0.03 -24.36 3.58
CA LEU A 170 0.61 -23.04 3.31
C LEU A 170 2.03 -23.16 2.74
N GLY A 171 2.75 -24.22 3.14
CA GLY A 171 4.12 -24.50 2.71
C GLY A 171 5.11 -23.52 3.31
N ILE A 172 5.20 -23.45 4.64
CA ILE A 172 6.06 -22.49 5.37
C ILE A 172 7.50 -22.46 4.81
N SER A 173 8.13 -23.60 4.58
CA SER A 173 9.51 -23.65 4.04
C SER A 173 9.62 -22.99 2.66
N LYS A 174 8.59 -23.11 1.81
CA LYS A 174 8.52 -22.40 0.52
C LYS A 174 8.30 -20.90 0.74
N LYS A 175 7.46 -20.51 1.70
CA LYS A 175 7.22 -19.10 2.05
C LYS A 175 8.48 -18.42 2.61
N ILE A 176 9.29 -19.11 3.41
CA ILE A 176 10.61 -18.62 3.86
C ILE A 176 11.51 -18.31 2.65
N LYS A 177 11.62 -19.22 1.68
CA LYS A 177 12.41 -18.98 0.46
C LYS A 177 11.89 -17.76 -0.32
N ILE A 178 10.57 -17.62 -0.46
CA ILE A 178 9.96 -16.46 -1.12
C ILE A 178 10.23 -15.17 -0.34
N ALA A 179 10.13 -15.20 0.99
CA ALA A 179 10.39 -14.03 1.83
C ALA A 179 11.85 -13.58 1.74
N LYS A 180 12.81 -14.50 1.71
CA LYS A 180 14.23 -14.20 1.45
C LYS A 180 14.39 -13.51 0.09
N MET A 181 13.75 -14.04 -0.97
CA MET A 181 13.75 -13.39 -2.28
C MET A 181 13.09 -12.01 -2.26
N CYS A 182 12.00 -11.82 -1.51
CA CYS A 182 11.37 -10.51 -1.35
C CYS A 182 12.32 -9.47 -0.77
N LYS A 183 13.05 -9.83 0.30
CA LYS A 183 14.04 -8.94 0.91
C LYS A 183 15.14 -8.57 -0.08
N LEU A 184 15.61 -9.54 -0.86
CA LEU A 184 16.63 -9.28 -1.88
C LEU A 184 16.13 -8.34 -2.98
N PHE A 185 14.92 -8.57 -3.52
CA PHE A 185 14.39 -7.76 -4.62
C PHE A 185 13.91 -6.36 -4.19
N TYR A 186 13.36 -6.24 -2.98
CA TYR A 186 12.72 -5.01 -2.50
C TYR A 186 13.43 -4.37 -1.30
N GLY A 187 14.67 -4.80 -1.00
CA GLY A 187 15.46 -4.36 0.15
C GLY A 187 15.48 -2.85 0.36
N PRO A 188 15.79 -2.02 -0.67
CA PRO A 188 15.78 -0.56 -0.52
C PRO A 188 14.41 0.00 -0.11
N VAL A 189 13.32 -0.52 -0.69
CA VAL A 189 11.94 -0.10 -0.37
C VAL A 189 11.59 -0.50 1.06
N PHE A 190 11.90 -1.74 1.46
CA PHE A 190 11.64 -2.25 2.80
C PHE A 190 12.43 -1.50 3.87
N LYS A 191 13.74 -1.28 3.66
CA LYS A 191 14.59 -0.53 4.60
C LYS A 191 14.06 0.88 4.84
N THR A 192 13.64 1.54 3.77
CA THR A 192 13.04 2.88 3.87
C THR A 192 11.72 2.85 4.63
N THR A 193 10.84 1.93 4.24
CA THR A 193 9.52 1.79 4.86
C THR A 193 9.64 1.46 6.33
N ALA A 194 10.61 0.60 6.70
CA ALA A 194 10.89 0.24 8.09
C ALA A 194 11.32 1.45 8.91
N ARG A 195 12.20 2.30 8.39
CA ARG A 195 12.60 3.56 9.06
C ARG A 195 11.45 4.53 9.23
N ALA A 196 10.49 4.53 8.30
CA ALA A 196 9.35 5.43 8.37
C ALA A 196 8.31 4.97 9.39
N PHE A 197 7.88 3.72 9.30
CA PHE A 197 6.73 3.22 10.05
C PHE A 197 7.11 2.37 11.26
N GLY A 198 8.38 2.02 11.41
CA GLY A 198 8.89 1.14 12.47
C GLY A 198 8.50 -0.34 12.33
N VAL A 199 7.98 -0.75 11.18
CA VAL A 199 7.70 -2.16 10.89
C VAL A 199 8.94 -2.77 10.23
N THR A 200 9.53 -3.79 10.84
CA THR A 200 10.77 -4.38 10.33
C THR A 200 10.59 -5.02 8.95
N GLU A 201 11.68 -5.07 8.18
CA GLU A 201 11.71 -5.69 6.85
C GLU A 201 11.30 -7.17 6.89
N ASN A 202 11.59 -7.86 8.00
CA ASN A 202 11.26 -9.27 8.18
C ASN A 202 9.74 -9.50 8.23
N TYR A 203 9.00 -8.62 8.92
CA TYR A 203 7.54 -8.70 8.92
C TYR A 203 6.94 -8.37 7.55
N MET A 204 7.41 -7.31 6.88
CA MET A 204 6.93 -6.97 5.54
C MET A 204 7.18 -8.12 4.54
N ALA A 205 8.39 -8.68 4.53
CA ALA A 205 8.74 -9.79 3.67
C ALA A 205 7.93 -11.06 3.97
N ALA A 206 7.73 -11.39 5.25
CA ALA A 206 6.95 -12.55 5.66
C ALA A 206 5.50 -12.45 5.20
N ILE A 207 4.84 -11.32 5.46
CA ILE A 207 3.45 -11.07 5.07
C ILE A 207 3.33 -11.10 3.53
N MET A 208 4.17 -10.35 2.81
CA MET A 208 4.13 -10.34 1.34
C MET A 208 4.39 -11.72 0.72
N SER A 209 5.22 -12.55 1.35
CA SER A 209 5.45 -13.92 0.89
C SER A 209 4.17 -14.76 0.99
N VAL A 210 3.40 -14.60 2.06
CA VAL A 210 2.15 -15.33 2.31
C VAL A 210 1.03 -14.81 1.42
N GLU A 211 0.79 -13.50 1.45
CA GLU A 211 -0.35 -12.84 0.79
C GLU A 211 -0.31 -12.93 -0.73
N SER A 212 0.83 -12.62 -1.34
CA SER A 212 0.91 -12.46 -2.80
C SER A 212 2.13 -13.12 -3.42
N SER A 213 2.89 -13.92 -2.66
CA SER A 213 4.17 -14.47 -3.11
C SER A 213 5.07 -13.37 -3.71
N CYS A 214 5.19 -12.25 -2.99
CA CYS A 214 5.94 -11.07 -3.42
C CYS A 214 5.37 -10.34 -4.66
N GLY A 215 4.04 -10.27 -4.77
CA GLY A 215 3.37 -9.66 -5.92
C GLY A 215 3.21 -10.57 -7.14
N LYS A 216 3.63 -11.84 -7.08
CA LYS A 216 3.46 -12.80 -8.19
C LYS A 216 2.05 -13.40 -8.25
N ALA A 217 1.37 -13.51 -7.12
CA ALA A 217 0.07 -14.15 -6.96
C ALA A 217 -0.99 -13.12 -6.51
N LEU A 218 -1.41 -12.25 -7.43
CA LEU A 218 -2.34 -11.14 -7.16
C LEU A 218 -3.83 -11.51 -7.35
N GLY A 219 -4.11 -12.76 -7.72
CA GLY A 219 -5.44 -13.22 -8.10
C GLY A 219 -5.84 -12.85 -9.55
N SER A 220 -6.99 -13.38 -9.96
CA SER A 220 -7.54 -13.26 -11.32
C SER A 220 -9.00 -12.82 -11.33
N TYR A 221 -9.61 -12.62 -10.17
CA TYR A 221 -10.98 -12.16 -10.04
C TYR A 221 -11.04 -10.65 -10.28
N LYS A 222 -12.22 -10.15 -10.66
CA LYS A 222 -12.48 -8.71 -10.75
C LYS A 222 -13.05 -8.23 -9.44
N LEU A 223 -12.48 -7.15 -8.88
CA LEU A 223 -12.83 -6.64 -7.56
C LEU A 223 -14.33 -6.41 -7.39
N PHE A 224 -14.96 -5.64 -8.28
CA PHE A 224 -16.39 -5.35 -8.24
C PHE A 224 -17.23 -6.62 -8.19
N ASN A 225 -16.98 -7.53 -9.14
CA ASN A 225 -17.65 -8.82 -9.20
C ASN A 225 -17.44 -9.63 -7.91
N ALA A 226 -16.21 -9.66 -7.36
CA ALA A 226 -15.90 -10.40 -6.15
C ALA A 226 -16.66 -9.85 -4.94
N ILE A 227 -16.65 -8.54 -4.70
CA ILE A 227 -17.32 -7.92 -3.55
C ILE A 227 -18.85 -8.07 -3.66
N VAL A 228 -19.44 -7.81 -4.83
CA VAL A 228 -20.88 -8.00 -5.07
C VAL A 228 -21.28 -9.46 -4.86
N SER A 229 -20.50 -10.40 -5.41
CA SER A 229 -20.78 -11.84 -5.25
C SER A 229 -20.68 -12.29 -3.80
N ASN A 230 -19.69 -11.80 -3.05
CA ASN A 230 -19.58 -12.11 -1.63
C ASN A 230 -20.74 -11.49 -0.84
N TYR A 231 -21.15 -10.26 -1.17
CA TYR A 231 -22.36 -9.69 -0.57
C TYR A 231 -23.60 -10.54 -0.85
N LEU A 232 -23.79 -11.05 -2.07
CA LEU A 232 -24.95 -11.85 -2.42
C LEU A 232 -24.92 -13.25 -1.80
N PHE A 233 -23.77 -13.92 -1.75
CA PHE A 233 -23.70 -15.37 -1.47
C PHE A 233 -22.96 -15.77 -0.19
N ASP A 234 -22.20 -14.89 0.46
CA ASP A 234 -21.53 -15.18 1.73
C ASP A 234 -22.47 -14.86 2.90
N ARG A 235 -22.32 -15.60 4.01
CA ARG A 235 -23.15 -15.44 5.22
C ARG A 235 -22.83 -14.16 6.00
N ARG A 236 -21.63 -13.59 5.83
CA ARG A 236 -21.17 -12.39 6.56
C ARG A 236 -21.65 -11.11 5.88
N LYS A 237 -22.97 -10.94 5.72
CA LYS A 237 -23.58 -9.83 4.96
C LYS A 237 -23.05 -8.45 5.39
N LEU A 238 -22.97 -8.18 6.69
CA LEU A 238 -22.49 -6.89 7.23
C LEU A 238 -21.03 -6.57 6.84
N LEU A 239 -20.16 -7.59 6.80
CA LEU A 239 -18.77 -7.41 6.35
C LEU A 239 -18.75 -6.93 4.90
N TRP A 240 -19.52 -7.58 4.03
CA TRP A 240 -19.52 -7.29 2.60
C TRP A 240 -20.26 -6.01 2.25
N GLU A 241 -21.31 -5.66 2.99
CA GLU A 241 -21.94 -4.35 2.92
C GLU A 241 -20.93 -3.24 3.24
N THR A 242 -20.12 -3.43 4.29
CA THR A 242 -19.05 -2.50 4.65
C THR A 242 -18.03 -2.36 3.52
N GLN A 243 -17.62 -3.49 2.90
CA GLN A 243 -16.71 -3.44 1.74
C GLN A 243 -17.34 -2.78 0.51
N LEU A 244 -18.65 -2.97 0.25
CA LEU A 244 -19.38 -2.29 -0.82
C LEU A 244 -19.41 -0.77 -0.61
N LYS A 245 -19.60 -0.29 0.62
CA LYS A 245 -19.53 1.14 0.96
C LYS A 245 -18.13 1.72 0.68
N CYS A 246 -17.07 0.97 0.99
CA CYS A 246 -15.70 1.38 0.66
C CYS A 246 -15.41 1.29 -0.84
N LEU A 247 -15.99 0.33 -1.55
CA LEU A 247 -15.89 0.22 -3.02
C LEU A 247 -16.63 1.36 -3.73
N SER A 248 -17.77 1.79 -3.20
CA SER A 248 -18.49 2.99 -3.66
C SER A 248 -17.62 4.24 -3.49
N TRP A 249 -16.96 4.40 -2.33
CA TRP A 249 -15.96 5.46 -2.16
C TRP A 249 -14.79 5.36 -3.16
N MET A 250 -14.33 4.15 -3.49
CA MET A 250 -13.30 3.96 -4.52
C MET A 250 -13.80 4.45 -5.90
N ALA A 251 -15.03 4.11 -6.28
CA ALA A 251 -15.64 4.58 -7.52
C ALA A 251 -15.73 6.11 -7.57
N ASP A 252 -16.16 6.76 -6.48
CA ASP A 252 -16.23 8.23 -6.39
C ASP A 252 -14.86 8.91 -6.49
N LYS A 253 -13.81 8.26 -5.97
CA LYS A 253 -12.41 8.70 -6.15
C LYS A 253 -11.85 8.34 -7.53
N GLY A 254 -12.63 7.64 -8.34
CA GLY A 254 -12.35 7.23 -9.71
C GLY A 254 -11.35 6.09 -9.86
N TYR A 255 -11.14 5.28 -8.80
CA TYR A 255 -10.39 4.03 -8.92
C TYR A 255 -11.08 3.08 -9.90
N ASP A 256 -10.31 2.27 -10.63
CA ASP A 256 -10.88 1.18 -11.41
C ASP A 256 -11.40 0.08 -10.46
N VAL A 257 -12.73 -0.08 -10.40
CA VAL A 257 -13.37 -1.12 -9.58
C VAL A 257 -13.26 -2.52 -10.20
N TYR A 258 -12.69 -2.67 -11.39
CA TYR A 258 -12.41 -3.94 -12.07
C TYR A 258 -10.93 -4.35 -12.04
N VAL A 259 -10.13 -3.77 -11.14
CA VAL A 259 -8.78 -4.25 -10.85
C VAL A 259 -8.77 -5.72 -10.45
N ARG A 260 -7.61 -6.36 -10.61
CA ARG A 260 -7.40 -7.76 -10.20
C ARG A 260 -7.53 -7.90 -8.69
N SER A 261 -8.17 -8.97 -8.26
CA SER A 261 -8.30 -9.31 -6.84
C SER A 261 -8.28 -10.81 -6.61
N SER A 262 -8.19 -11.19 -5.33
CA SER A 262 -8.59 -12.52 -4.87
C SER A 262 -10.09 -12.74 -5.05
N LYS A 263 -10.53 -13.98 -4.84
CA LYS A 263 -11.96 -14.36 -4.81
C LYS A 263 -12.74 -13.60 -3.72
N GLN A 264 -12.08 -13.17 -2.67
CA GLN A 264 -12.65 -12.40 -1.56
C GLN A 264 -12.57 -10.88 -1.80
N GLY A 265 -12.05 -10.44 -2.95
CA GLY A 265 -11.90 -9.01 -3.25
C GLY A 265 -10.67 -8.36 -2.61
N ALA A 266 -9.66 -9.15 -2.22
CA ALA A 266 -8.39 -8.64 -1.71
C ALA A 266 -7.49 -8.20 -2.88
N MET A 267 -6.91 -7.00 -2.80
CA MET A 267 -6.26 -6.31 -3.91
C MET A 267 -4.77 -6.13 -3.69
N GLY A 268 -4.03 -6.13 -4.80
CA GLY A 268 -2.63 -5.73 -4.83
C GLY A 268 -1.68 -6.66 -4.08
N ILE A 269 -0.44 -6.21 -3.94
CA ILE A 269 0.63 -6.90 -3.23
C ILE A 269 0.27 -7.17 -1.76
N PRO A 270 -0.39 -6.26 -1.01
CA PRO A 270 -0.72 -6.49 0.39
C PRO A 270 -2.03 -7.28 0.58
N GLN A 271 -2.77 -7.60 -0.48
CA GLN A 271 -4.09 -8.24 -0.40
C GLN A 271 -5.08 -7.46 0.50
N PHE A 272 -5.15 -6.14 0.31
CA PHE A 272 -6.10 -5.28 1.03
C PHE A 272 -7.52 -5.40 0.47
N LEU A 273 -8.51 -5.50 1.35
CA LEU A 273 -9.91 -5.26 0.98
C LEU A 273 -10.16 -3.74 0.75
N PRO A 274 -11.26 -3.33 0.09
CA PRO A 274 -11.57 -1.93 -0.16
C PRO A 274 -11.47 -1.02 1.05
N CYS A 275 -11.96 -1.44 2.22
CA CYS A 275 -11.86 -0.61 3.42
C CYS A 275 -10.44 -0.49 3.96
N SER A 276 -9.59 -1.51 3.79
CA SER A 276 -8.17 -1.41 4.15
C SER A 276 -7.46 -0.39 3.26
N LEU A 277 -7.75 -0.37 1.95
CA LEU A 277 -7.27 0.68 1.05
C LEU A 277 -7.75 2.07 1.50
N LYS A 278 -9.06 2.22 1.76
CA LYS A 278 -9.63 3.49 2.19
C LYS A 278 -8.99 4.03 3.47
N ASN A 279 -8.72 3.16 4.44
CA ASN A 279 -8.29 3.57 5.78
C ASN A 279 -6.77 3.58 5.97
N LYS A 280 -6.04 2.76 5.20
CA LYS A 280 -4.61 2.48 5.39
C LYS A 280 -3.81 2.54 4.09
N GLY A 281 -4.41 3.00 2.99
CA GLY A 281 -3.70 3.32 1.77
C GLY A 281 -2.79 4.54 1.99
N PHE A 282 -1.53 4.42 1.59
CA PHE A 282 -0.55 5.50 1.66
C PHE A 282 -0.20 5.98 0.25
N ASP A 283 -0.75 7.14 -0.13
CA ASP A 283 -0.48 7.81 -1.41
C ASP A 283 0.88 8.49 -1.28
N LEU A 284 1.87 7.86 -1.90
CA LEU A 284 3.25 8.26 -1.75
C LEU A 284 3.67 9.29 -2.79
N ASN A 285 3.09 9.22 -3.99
CA ASN A 285 3.45 10.09 -5.08
C ASN A 285 2.57 11.37 -5.16
N TYR A 286 1.58 11.49 -4.28
CA TYR A 286 0.61 12.60 -4.18
C TYR A 286 -0.22 12.80 -5.45
N ASP A 287 -0.51 11.74 -6.19
CA ASP A 287 -1.40 11.81 -7.34
C ASP A 287 -2.89 11.69 -6.95
N GLY A 288 -3.16 11.56 -5.64
CA GLY A 288 -4.49 11.47 -5.06
C GLY A 288 -5.04 10.04 -5.04
N ARG A 289 -4.26 9.03 -5.48
CA ARG A 289 -4.69 7.63 -5.54
C ARG A 289 -3.57 6.67 -5.15
N VAL A 290 -3.92 5.69 -4.32
CA VAL A 290 -2.98 4.67 -3.88
C VAL A 290 -2.99 3.49 -4.83
N ASN A 291 -1.85 3.16 -5.42
CA ASN A 291 -1.64 1.99 -6.25
C ASN A 291 -1.05 0.82 -5.46
N LEU A 292 -1.91 -0.04 -4.92
CA LEU A 292 -1.50 -1.25 -4.18
C LEU A 292 -0.79 -2.33 -5.02
N PHE A 293 -0.69 -2.12 -6.34
CA PHE A 293 0.08 -2.99 -7.24
C PHE A 293 1.52 -2.49 -7.43
N ASP A 294 1.81 -1.25 -7.04
CA ASP A 294 3.18 -0.73 -6.95
C ASP A 294 3.79 -1.13 -5.61
N ILE A 295 5.04 -1.61 -5.63
CA ILE A 295 5.70 -2.12 -4.42
C ILE A 295 5.88 -1.03 -3.36
N ASN A 296 6.11 0.21 -3.76
CA ASN A 296 6.37 1.29 -2.82
C ASN A 296 5.13 1.62 -2.00
N GLU A 297 4.02 1.87 -2.69
CA GLU A 297 2.75 2.21 -2.04
C GLU A 297 2.14 0.99 -1.35
N ALA A 298 2.35 -0.21 -1.86
CA ALA A 298 1.99 -1.44 -1.17
C ALA A 298 2.76 -1.62 0.15
N SER A 299 4.08 -1.44 0.15
CA SER A 299 4.91 -1.52 1.35
C SER A 299 4.54 -0.45 2.37
N ALA A 300 4.39 0.80 1.93
CA ALA A 300 4.00 1.91 2.81
C ALA A 300 2.60 1.69 3.41
N SER A 301 1.63 1.26 2.60
CA SER A 301 0.27 0.96 3.08
C SER A 301 0.24 -0.21 4.06
N MET A 302 1.00 -1.29 3.79
CA MET A 302 1.14 -2.44 4.68
C MET A 302 1.77 -2.04 6.01
N ALA A 303 2.88 -1.29 5.97
CA ALA A 303 3.56 -0.87 7.18
C ALA A 303 2.71 0.12 7.99
N LEU A 304 1.94 0.97 7.32
CA LEU A 304 0.98 1.83 7.98
C LEU A 304 -0.13 1.04 8.68
N PHE A 305 -0.68 0.02 8.01
CA PHE A 305 -1.66 -0.87 8.63
C PHE A 305 -1.09 -1.49 9.91
N LEU A 306 0.11 -2.08 9.83
CA LEU A 306 0.71 -2.82 10.94
C LEU A 306 1.10 -1.93 12.11
N SER A 307 1.77 -0.79 11.84
CA SER A 307 2.15 0.16 12.88
C SER A 307 0.92 0.70 13.63
N SER A 308 -0.10 1.15 12.88
CA SER A 308 -1.32 1.66 13.52
C SER A 308 -2.12 0.59 14.28
N ALA A 309 -2.13 -0.66 13.80
CA ALA A 309 -2.78 -1.76 14.52
C ALA A 309 -2.03 -2.15 15.80
N ALA A 310 -0.70 -2.12 15.76
CA ALA A 310 0.13 -2.39 16.93
C ALA A 310 0.07 -1.28 17.98
N GLU A 311 0.03 -0.01 17.56
CA GLU A 311 -0.10 1.15 18.48
C GLU A 311 -1.41 1.14 19.28
N LEU A 312 -2.49 0.58 18.72
CA LEU A 312 -3.77 0.42 19.43
C LEU A 312 -3.68 -0.55 20.63
N HIS A 313 -2.60 -1.34 20.73
CA HIS A 313 -2.46 -2.41 21.72
C HIS A 313 -1.26 -2.21 22.68
N ILE A 314 -0.80 -0.98 22.88
CA ILE A 314 0.29 -0.64 23.82
C ILE A 314 -0.31 -0.03 25.11
N PRO A 315 -0.10 -0.64 26.30
CA PRO A 315 -0.58 -0.10 27.58
C PRO A 315 0.14 1.18 28.02
N ASP A 316 1.39 1.40 27.61
CA ASP A 316 2.18 2.56 28.04
C ASP A 316 3.13 3.06 26.93
N LYS A 317 2.86 4.24 26.39
CA LYS A 317 3.44 4.77 25.13
C LYS A 317 4.86 5.37 25.25
N LYS A 318 5.56 5.16 26.37
CA LYS A 318 6.78 5.92 26.69
C LYS A 318 8.10 5.34 26.13
N LEU A 319 8.07 4.19 25.45
CA LEU A 319 9.28 3.49 24.99
C LEU A 319 9.39 3.43 23.45
N PHE A 320 9.28 4.58 22.77
CA PHE A 320 9.05 4.58 21.31
C PHE A 320 10.31 4.60 20.42
N LEU A 321 11.53 4.54 20.95
CA LEU A 321 12.73 4.78 20.11
C LEU A 321 13.95 3.87 20.36
N SER A 322 13.88 2.87 21.23
CA SER A 322 15.07 2.02 21.49
C SER A 322 14.94 0.54 21.16
N ASN A 323 13.74 -0.02 21.00
CA ASN A 323 13.54 -1.39 20.51
C ASN A 323 12.16 -1.47 19.82
N TYR A 324 12.13 -1.92 18.56
CA TYR A 324 10.94 -2.01 17.70
C TYR A 324 9.91 -3.08 18.16
N ASP A 325 9.51 -3.08 19.43
CA ASP A 325 8.50 -3.99 19.99
C ASP A 325 7.09 -3.38 19.91
N TYR A 326 6.60 -3.29 18.67
CA TYR A 326 5.17 -3.26 18.42
C TYR A 326 4.55 -4.56 18.93
N ASN A 327 3.31 -4.54 19.45
CA ASN A 327 2.52 -5.77 19.60
C ASN A 327 2.14 -6.29 18.20
N MET A 328 3.13 -6.85 17.52
CA MET A 328 3.01 -7.34 16.15
C MET A 328 2.07 -8.53 16.08
N GLU A 329 1.93 -9.30 17.15
CA GLU A 329 0.94 -10.37 17.23
C GLU A 329 -0.49 -9.82 17.06
N ALA A 330 -0.87 -8.79 17.81
CA ALA A 330 -2.16 -8.13 17.66
C ALA A 330 -2.34 -7.48 16.27
N ALA A 331 -1.28 -6.87 15.74
CA ALA A 331 -1.31 -6.31 14.38
C ALA A 331 -1.50 -7.38 13.30
N LEU A 332 -0.82 -8.52 13.41
CA LEU A 332 -0.96 -9.66 12.51
C LEU A 332 -2.35 -10.30 12.61
N TYR A 333 -2.90 -10.42 13.82
CA TYR A 333 -4.26 -10.91 14.02
C TYR A 333 -5.30 -9.94 13.43
N THR A 334 -5.06 -8.64 13.52
CA THR A 334 -5.89 -7.62 12.87
C THR A 334 -5.79 -7.72 11.34
N TYR A 335 -4.60 -8.04 10.81
CA TYR A 335 -4.37 -8.26 9.38
C TYR A 335 -5.13 -9.48 8.87
N ASN A 336 -5.06 -10.58 9.62
CA ASN A 336 -5.79 -11.83 9.36
C ASN A 336 -6.15 -12.49 10.70
N PRO A 337 -7.45 -12.57 11.06
CA PRO A 337 -7.91 -13.04 12.38
C PRO A 337 -7.83 -14.57 12.51
N SER A 338 -6.60 -15.08 12.49
CA SER A 338 -6.26 -16.49 12.59
C SER A 338 -4.95 -16.65 13.35
N SER A 339 -4.98 -17.31 14.51
CA SER A 339 -3.76 -17.61 15.26
C SER A 339 -2.79 -18.51 14.48
N TRP A 340 -3.29 -19.37 13.60
CA TRP A 340 -2.45 -20.19 12.72
C TRP A 340 -1.73 -19.34 11.67
N TYR A 341 -2.36 -18.29 11.16
CA TYR A 341 -1.69 -17.33 10.28
C TYR A 341 -0.59 -16.56 11.03
N VAL A 342 -0.91 -16.05 12.22
CA VAL A 342 0.04 -15.32 13.07
C VAL A 342 1.29 -16.16 13.33
N GLU A 343 1.11 -17.42 13.76
CA GLU A 343 2.22 -18.34 14.03
C GLU A 343 3.02 -18.65 12.76
N ALA A 344 2.36 -18.81 11.60
CA ALA A 344 3.06 -19.01 10.34
C ALA A 344 3.94 -17.81 9.96
N ILE A 345 3.46 -16.59 10.17
CA ILE A 345 4.25 -15.37 9.93
C ILE A 345 5.43 -15.29 10.91
N GLN A 346 5.21 -15.55 12.20
CA GLN A 346 6.27 -15.56 13.21
C GLN A 346 7.40 -16.55 12.85
N LYS A 347 7.06 -17.77 12.44
CA LYS A 347 8.05 -18.77 11.97
C LYS A 347 8.85 -18.28 10.76
N ILE A 348 8.21 -17.57 9.83
CA ILE A 348 8.91 -17.00 8.68
C ILE A 348 9.85 -15.88 9.14
N VAL A 349 9.39 -14.99 10.03
CA VAL A 349 10.19 -13.90 10.60
C VAL A 349 11.41 -14.42 11.36
N GLU A 350 11.25 -15.45 12.19
CA GLU A 350 12.35 -16.11 12.91
C GLU A 350 13.39 -16.66 11.95
N ALA A 351 12.97 -17.42 10.93
CA ALA A 351 13.86 -17.96 9.92
C ALA A 351 14.57 -16.90 9.06
N LEU A 352 14.00 -15.68 8.94
CA LEU A 352 14.68 -14.54 8.33
C LEU A 352 15.74 -13.95 9.27
N ARG A 353 15.40 -13.76 10.55
CA ARG A 353 16.35 -13.26 11.57
C ARG A 353 17.55 -14.18 11.74
N ASP A 354 17.34 -15.49 11.74
CA ASP A 354 18.42 -16.46 11.88
C ASP A 354 19.34 -16.51 10.65
N ALA A 355 18.87 -16.06 9.48
CA ALA A 355 19.69 -15.93 8.28
C ALA A 355 20.49 -14.61 8.21
N GLU A 356 20.23 -13.68 9.15
CA GLU A 356 20.93 -12.40 9.27
C GLU A 356 22.03 -12.42 10.33
N LYS A 357 22.03 -13.45 11.20
CA LYS A 357 23.12 -13.78 12.12
C LYS A 357 24.21 -14.54 11.36
#